data_AF-A0A955Y1Z8-F1
#
_entry.id   AF-A0A955Y1Z8-F1
#
_cell.length_a   1.000
_cell.length_b   1.000
_cell.length_c   1.000
_cell.angle_alpha   90.00
_cell.angle_beta   90.00
_cell.angle_gamma   90.00
#
_symmetry.space_group_name_H-M   'P 1'
#
loop_
_entity.id
_entity.type
_entity.pdbx_description
1 polymer ?
#
loop_
_entity_poly.entity_id
_entity_poly.type
_entity_poly.pdbx_seq_one_letter_code
_entity_poly.pdbx_strand_id
1 'polypeptide(L)'
;MRWDIEEKVVAELWFFTGLSFSGTRRIARIHAYGGLQGDEIPGDEVRSMGIIANPGVRIILKTAGSDLAWEDMPWRCFQVLEGQTMTMQDGRTAIQVPDLDAYDRWDCNRADTELESEYPQVAKLSDGTTWTFGRSGRRKLKNNLKAIRVERIPG
;
A
#
# COMPACT_ATOMS: atom_id res chain seq x y z
N MET A 1 -6.90 -2.91 -12.95
CA MET A 1 -7.06 -2.33 -11.59
C MET A 1 -7.42 -0.85 -11.72
N ARG A 2 -8.30 -0.30 -10.88
CA ARG A 2 -8.65 1.13 -10.90
C ARG A 2 -7.62 1.95 -10.12
N TRP A 3 -7.33 3.16 -10.60
CA TRP A 3 -6.42 4.11 -9.97
C TRP A 3 -7.13 5.43 -9.70
N ASP A 4 -7.05 5.91 -8.46
CA ASP A 4 -7.53 7.23 -8.04
C ASP A 4 -6.31 8.03 -7.54
N ILE A 5 -5.79 8.97 -8.33
CA ILE A 5 -4.53 9.67 -8.04
C ILE A 5 -4.81 11.15 -7.83
N GLU A 6 -4.44 11.70 -6.67
CA GLU A 6 -4.49 13.13 -6.42
C GLU A 6 -3.42 13.89 -7.22
N GLU A 7 -3.75 15.11 -7.67
CA GLU A 7 -2.80 15.96 -8.39
C GLU A 7 -1.54 16.28 -7.57
N LYS A 8 -0.40 16.40 -8.28
CA LYS A 8 0.90 16.78 -7.72
C LYS A 8 1.45 15.78 -6.70
N VAL A 9 0.98 14.53 -6.74
CA VAL A 9 1.62 13.42 -6.03
C VAL A 9 2.67 12.78 -6.94
N VAL A 10 3.82 12.42 -6.36
CA VAL A 10 4.88 11.67 -7.03
C VAL A 10 5.18 10.44 -6.20
N ALA A 11 5.08 9.27 -6.82
CA ALA A 11 5.36 7.99 -6.17
C ALA A 11 5.74 6.93 -7.21
N GLU A 12 6.53 5.95 -6.79
CA GLU A 12 6.78 4.73 -7.54
C GLU A 12 6.38 3.54 -6.67
N LEU A 13 5.47 2.70 -7.16
CA LEU A 13 4.95 1.53 -6.47
C LEU A 13 5.50 0.28 -7.15
N TRP A 14 6.15 -0.56 -6.38
CA TRP A 14 6.70 -1.85 -6.82
C TRP A 14 5.79 -2.96 -6.31
N PHE A 15 5.20 -3.73 -7.20
CA PHE A 15 4.34 -4.85 -6.86
C PHE A 15 5.06 -6.16 -7.09
N PHE A 16 4.85 -7.10 -6.18
CA PHE A 16 5.49 -8.41 -6.22
C PHE A 16 4.44 -9.52 -6.13
N THR A 17 4.63 -10.59 -6.91
CA THR A 17 3.74 -11.76 -6.91
C THR A 17 4.05 -12.77 -5.81
N GLY A 18 5.17 -12.62 -5.10
CA GLY A 18 5.55 -13.39 -3.93
C GLY A 18 5.55 -12.54 -2.65
N LEU A 19 5.68 -13.21 -1.50
CA LEU A 19 5.85 -12.55 -0.21
C LEU A 19 7.27 -12.01 -0.07
N SER A 20 7.46 -11.03 0.80
CA SER A 20 8.77 -10.46 1.13
C SER A 20 9.58 -10.05 -0.11
N PHE A 21 8.92 -9.39 -1.07
CA PHE A 21 9.53 -8.86 -2.30
C PHE A 21 10.09 -9.92 -3.25
N SER A 22 9.56 -11.13 -3.20
CA SER A 22 9.93 -12.23 -4.11
C SER A 22 8.99 -12.34 -5.32
N GLY A 23 9.37 -13.18 -6.29
CA GLY A 23 8.57 -13.42 -7.49
C GLY A 23 8.71 -12.34 -8.56
N THR A 24 7.70 -12.21 -9.40
CA THR A 24 7.70 -11.24 -10.51
C THR A 24 7.48 -9.84 -9.97
N ARG A 25 8.37 -8.91 -10.32
CA ARG A 25 8.25 -7.48 -9.98
C ARG A 25 7.59 -6.72 -11.12
N ARG A 26 6.60 -5.90 -10.78
CA ARG A 26 5.95 -4.93 -11.68
C ARG A 26 6.02 -3.53 -11.09
N ILE A 27 6.19 -2.51 -11.92
CA ILE A 27 6.42 -1.13 -11.45
C ILE A 27 5.34 -0.20 -12.01
N ALA A 28 4.73 0.59 -11.11
CA ALA A 28 3.87 1.71 -11.48
C ALA A 28 4.48 3.02 -11.00
N ARG A 29 4.58 4.00 -11.89
CA ARG A 29 5.14 5.33 -11.63
C ARG A 29 4.04 6.37 -11.76
N ILE A 30 3.93 7.19 -10.73
CA ILE A 30 2.99 8.30 -10.64
C ILE A 30 3.80 9.58 -10.77
N HIS A 31 3.48 10.36 -11.80
CA HIS A 31 4.15 11.61 -12.11
C HIS A 31 3.35 12.80 -11.58
N ALA A 32 4.04 13.92 -11.32
CA ALA A 32 3.45 15.11 -10.71
C ALA A 32 2.23 15.69 -11.48
N TYR A 33 2.14 15.42 -12.79
CA TYR A 33 1.02 15.85 -13.64
C TYR A 33 -0.16 14.86 -13.65
N GLY A 34 -0.21 13.91 -12.72
CA GLY A 34 -1.32 12.95 -12.57
C GLY A 34 -1.26 11.74 -13.51
N GLY A 35 -0.16 11.56 -14.26
CA GLY A 35 0.02 10.44 -15.17
C GLY A 35 0.51 9.18 -14.46
N LEU A 36 -0.11 8.04 -14.79
CA LEU A 36 0.36 6.70 -14.44
C LEU A 36 1.16 6.12 -15.61
N GLN A 37 2.38 5.64 -15.36
CA GLN A 37 3.23 4.97 -16.33
C GLN A 37 3.82 3.70 -15.73
N GLY A 38 3.93 2.63 -16.52
CA GLY A 38 4.58 1.40 -16.07
C GLY A 38 3.85 0.15 -16.54
N ASP A 39 4.03 -0.92 -15.79
CA ASP A 39 3.46 -2.23 -16.10
C ASP A 39 1.97 -2.28 -15.76
N GLU A 40 1.22 -3.11 -16.49
CA GLU A 40 -0.10 -3.51 -16.03
C GLU A 40 0.04 -4.31 -14.73
N ILE A 41 -0.75 -3.97 -13.71
CA ILE A 41 -0.75 -4.62 -12.40
C ILE A 41 -2.05 -5.42 -12.22
N PRO A 42 -2.02 -6.76 -12.32
CA PRO A 42 -3.14 -7.62 -11.97
C PRO A 42 -3.26 -7.66 -10.45
N GLY A 43 -4.32 -7.09 -9.91
CA GLY A 43 -4.47 -6.94 -8.46
C GLY A 43 -4.67 -8.26 -7.71
N ASP A 44 -5.08 -9.30 -8.42
CA ASP A 44 -5.18 -10.66 -7.94
C ASP A 44 -3.83 -11.37 -7.80
N GLU A 45 -2.78 -10.88 -8.46
CA GLU A 45 -1.42 -11.43 -8.34
C GLU A 45 -0.60 -10.78 -7.22
N VAL A 46 -0.99 -9.60 -6.73
CA VAL A 46 -0.19 -8.83 -5.76
C VAL A 46 -0.14 -9.52 -4.39
N ARG A 47 1.06 -9.65 -3.82
CA ARG A 47 1.32 -10.27 -2.51
C ARG A 47 2.11 -9.38 -1.55
N SER A 48 3.07 -8.63 -2.08
CA SER A 48 3.86 -7.65 -1.34
C SER A 48 4.11 -6.41 -2.20
N MET A 49 4.54 -5.30 -1.58
CA MET A 49 4.68 -4.01 -2.27
C MET A 49 5.81 -3.15 -1.69
N GLY A 50 6.64 -2.55 -2.56
CA GLY A 50 7.52 -1.44 -2.19
C GLY A 50 6.88 -0.11 -2.57
N ILE A 51 7.03 0.91 -1.74
CA ILE A 51 6.53 2.27 -1.97
C ILE A 51 7.72 3.21 -1.96
N ILE A 52 7.94 3.97 -3.03
CA ILE A 52 9.00 4.97 -3.14
C ILE A 52 8.32 6.32 -3.32
N ALA A 53 8.38 7.16 -2.30
CA ALA A 53 7.74 8.48 -2.32
C ALA A 53 8.37 9.39 -1.26
N ASN A 54 8.17 10.69 -1.44
CA ASN A 54 8.50 11.66 -0.40
C ASN A 54 7.53 11.53 0.80
N PRO A 55 7.96 11.89 2.02
CA PRO A 55 7.05 12.02 3.15
C PRO A 55 5.86 12.95 2.84
N GLY A 56 4.70 12.63 3.40
CA GLY A 56 3.44 13.35 3.16
C GLY A 56 2.50 12.68 2.16
N VAL A 57 2.82 11.49 1.65
CA VAL A 57 1.99 10.72 0.72
C VAL A 57 1.24 9.61 1.45
N ARG A 58 -0.03 9.40 1.10
CA ARG A 58 -0.91 8.32 1.58
C ARG A 58 -1.32 7.41 0.42
N ILE A 59 -1.13 6.11 0.59
CA ILE A 59 -1.52 5.06 -0.36
C ILE A 59 -2.61 4.21 0.30
N ILE A 60 -3.72 4.00 -0.40
CA ILE A 60 -4.84 3.18 0.07
C ILE A 60 -5.12 2.07 -0.94
N LEU A 61 -5.01 0.84 -0.49
CA LEU A 61 -5.33 -0.37 -1.23
C LEU A 61 -6.76 -0.82 -0.91
N LYS A 62 -7.59 -1.03 -1.92
CA LYS A 62 -9.02 -1.33 -1.76
C LYS A 62 -9.40 -2.62 -2.47
N THR A 63 -10.16 -3.47 -1.80
CA THR A 63 -10.85 -4.59 -2.47
C THR A 63 -12.13 -4.16 -3.19
N ALA A 64 -12.63 -2.96 -2.91
CA ALA A 64 -13.70 -2.32 -3.66
C ALA A 64 -13.16 -1.71 -4.97
N GLY A 65 -13.94 -1.82 -6.06
CA GLY A 65 -13.65 -1.14 -7.33
C GLY A 65 -14.25 0.26 -7.44
N SER A 66 -15.05 0.68 -6.47
CA SER A 66 -15.72 1.99 -6.41
C SER A 66 -15.44 2.68 -5.08
N ASP A 67 -15.72 3.98 -5.00
CA ASP A 67 -15.58 4.77 -3.77
C ASP A 67 -16.84 4.78 -2.89
N LEU A 68 -17.92 4.11 -3.32
CA LEU A 68 -19.12 3.98 -2.51
C LEU A 68 -18.93 2.86 -1.49
N ALA A 69 -19.02 3.20 -0.19
CA ALA A 69 -18.95 2.25 0.92
C ALA A 69 -17.71 1.32 0.89
N TRP A 70 -16.58 1.79 0.33
CA TRP A 70 -15.38 0.98 0.21
C TRP A 70 -14.76 0.62 1.56
N GLU A 71 -14.96 1.46 2.58
CA GLU A 71 -14.48 1.23 3.95
C GLU A 71 -15.17 0.03 4.65
N ASP A 72 -16.32 -0.42 4.12
CA ASP A 72 -16.98 -1.65 4.60
C ASP A 72 -16.35 -2.93 4.05
N MET A 73 -15.43 -2.82 3.08
CA MET A 73 -14.67 -3.94 2.51
C MET A 73 -13.23 -3.92 3.03
N PRO A 74 -12.46 -5.03 2.91
CA PRO A 74 -11.05 -5.00 3.31
C PRO A 74 -10.27 -3.93 2.56
N TRP A 75 -9.49 -3.16 3.31
CA TRP A 75 -8.60 -2.14 2.78
C TRP A 75 -7.35 -1.99 3.64
N ARG A 76 -6.31 -1.40 3.07
CA ARG A 76 -5.08 -1.07 3.79
C ARG A 76 -4.60 0.32 3.42
N CYS A 77 -4.17 1.07 4.41
CA CYS A 77 -3.62 2.41 4.24
C CYS A 77 -2.17 2.45 4.71
N PHE A 78 -1.33 3.12 3.94
CA PHE A 78 0.06 3.40 4.23
C PHE A 78 0.30 4.90 4.13
N GLN A 79 0.85 5.49 5.16
CA GLN A 79 1.32 6.88 5.16
C GLN A 79 2.85 6.88 5.14
N VAL A 80 3.41 7.61 4.18
CA VAL A 80 4.85 7.84 4.07
C VAL A 80 5.18 9.00 4.99
N LEU A 81 5.79 8.69 6.13
CA LEU A 81 6.11 9.66 7.17
C LEU A 81 7.62 9.77 7.36
N GLU A 82 8.07 10.96 7.76
CA GLU A 82 9.46 11.18 8.11
C GLU A 82 9.87 10.26 9.29
N GLY A 83 11.05 9.66 9.20
CA GLY A 83 11.57 8.72 10.20
C GLY A 83 11.02 7.29 10.12
N GLN A 84 10.04 7.01 9.26
CA GLN A 84 9.49 5.66 9.02
C GLN A 84 9.84 5.10 7.63
N THR A 85 10.88 5.67 7.03
CA THR A 85 11.33 5.37 5.68
C THR A 85 12.79 4.95 5.67
N MET A 86 13.15 4.12 4.72
CA MET A 86 14.55 3.76 4.46
C MET A 86 15.08 4.47 3.21
N THR A 87 16.39 4.70 3.18
CA THR A 87 17.07 5.23 1.99
C THR A 87 17.60 4.06 1.16
N MET A 88 17.20 3.99 -0.10
CA MET A 88 17.69 3.02 -1.07
C MET A 88 19.13 3.36 -1.50
N GLN A 89 19.82 2.39 -2.12
CA GLN A 89 21.19 2.58 -2.62
C GLN A 89 21.31 3.73 -3.64
N ASP A 90 20.23 4.03 -4.36
CA ASP A 90 20.16 5.14 -5.32
C ASP A 90 19.75 6.48 -4.68
N GLY A 91 19.65 6.53 -3.35
CA GLY A 91 19.31 7.73 -2.58
C GLY A 91 17.82 8.00 -2.43
N ARG A 92 16.93 7.20 -3.02
CA ARG A 92 15.48 7.41 -2.92
C ARG A 92 14.91 6.90 -1.59
N THR A 93 13.87 7.59 -1.11
CA THR A 93 13.13 7.23 0.10
C THR A 93 12.09 6.15 -0.19
N ALA A 94 12.09 5.08 0.61
CA ALA A 94 11.21 3.95 0.40
C ALA A 94 10.58 3.40 1.69
N ILE A 95 9.45 2.73 1.52
CA ILE A 95 8.78 1.89 2.49
C ILE A 95 8.63 0.50 1.90
N GLN A 96 8.87 -0.50 2.74
CA GLN A 96 8.74 -1.91 2.41
C GLN A 96 7.46 -2.45 3.03
N VAL A 97 6.57 -3.03 2.22
CA VAL A 97 5.39 -3.81 2.65
C VAL A 97 5.60 -5.28 2.25
N PRO A 98 6.25 -6.11 3.08
CA PRO A 98 6.60 -7.48 2.72
C PRO A 98 5.39 -8.45 2.65
N ASP A 99 4.27 -8.10 3.26
CA ASP A 99 3.01 -8.84 3.16
C ASP A 99 1.81 -7.87 3.15
N LEU A 100 0.86 -8.03 2.22
CA LEU A 100 -0.36 -7.21 2.14
C LEU A 100 -1.46 -7.55 3.16
N ASP A 101 -1.54 -8.79 3.63
CA ASP A 101 -2.55 -9.24 4.59
C ASP A 101 -1.99 -9.33 6.01
N ALA A 102 -0.76 -9.83 6.13
CA ALA A 102 -0.09 -10.02 7.40
C ALA A 102 0.78 -8.80 7.74
N TYR A 103 1.07 -8.71 9.02
CA TYR A 103 1.86 -7.62 9.54
C TYR A 103 3.33 -7.83 9.23
N ASP A 104 3.97 -6.75 8.79
CA ASP A 104 5.40 -6.67 8.65
C ASP A 104 5.76 -5.24 9.02
N ARG A 105 6.50 -5.06 10.11
CA ARG A 105 7.08 -3.78 10.46
C ARG A 105 7.93 -3.29 9.29
N TRP A 106 8.07 -1.97 9.16
CA TRP A 106 8.97 -1.37 8.17
C TRP A 106 10.44 -1.85 8.35
N ASP A 107 10.80 -2.39 9.53
CA ASP A 107 12.11 -2.94 9.91
C ASP A 107 12.13 -4.49 10.04
N CYS A 108 11.07 -5.18 9.62
CA CYS A 108 10.93 -6.62 9.76
C CYS A 108 11.84 -7.39 8.78
N ASN A 109 12.70 -8.28 9.29
CA ASN A 109 13.55 -9.19 8.50
C ASN A 109 12.95 -10.60 8.28
N ARG A 110 11.73 -10.90 8.76
CA ARG A 110 11.06 -12.19 8.53
C ARG A 110 9.58 -12.16 8.94
N ALA A 111 8.69 -12.62 8.07
CA ALA A 111 7.27 -12.76 8.33
C ALA A 111 7.02 -13.86 9.38
N ASP A 112 6.85 -13.48 10.64
CA ASP A 112 6.38 -14.40 11.69
C ASP A 112 4.87 -14.62 11.53
N THR A 113 4.45 -15.88 11.60
CA THR A 113 3.09 -16.33 11.26
C THR A 113 2.05 -16.08 12.36
N GLU A 114 2.45 -15.52 13.51
CA GLU A 114 1.62 -15.40 14.72
C GLU A 114 1.13 -13.97 15.05
N LEU A 115 1.39 -12.96 14.22
CA LEU A 115 1.24 -11.53 14.58
C LEU A 115 0.12 -10.77 13.84
N GLU A 116 -1.05 -11.36 13.64
CA GLU A 116 -2.23 -10.62 13.13
C GLU A 116 -2.79 -9.60 14.17
N SER A 117 -2.32 -9.62 15.42
CA SER A 117 -2.96 -8.92 16.56
C SER A 117 -2.35 -7.55 16.96
N GLU A 118 -1.25 -7.08 16.35
CA GLU A 118 -0.50 -5.93 16.88
C GLU A 118 -0.86 -4.55 16.28
N TYR A 119 -1.79 -4.45 15.32
CA TYR A 119 -2.03 -3.19 14.57
C TYR A 119 -3.48 -2.70 14.63
N PRO A 120 -3.71 -1.38 14.60
CA PRO A 120 -5.04 -0.81 14.75
C PRO A 120 -5.91 -1.23 13.57
N GLN A 121 -6.82 -2.17 13.83
CA GLN A 121 -7.96 -2.42 12.96
C GLN A 121 -8.98 -1.33 13.21
N VAL A 122 -9.27 -0.55 12.19
CA VAL A 122 -10.22 0.56 12.29
C VAL A 122 -11.38 0.35 11.35
N ALA A 123 -12.52 0.93 11.71
CA ALA A 123 -13.71 0.91 10.85
C ALA A 123 -13.64 1.95 9.74
N LYS A 124 -12.95 3.08 9.99
CA LYS A 124 -12.87 4.23 9.08
C LYS A 124 -11.44 4.67 8.87
N LEU A 125 -11.13 5.18 7.69
CA LEU A 125 -9.81 5.73 7.37
C LEU A 125 -9.43 6.88 8.31
N SER A 126 -10.40 7.67 8.77
CA SER A 126 -10.19 8.78 9.71
C SER A 126 -9.60 8.35 11.05
N ASP A 127 -9.85 7.11 11.45
CA ASP A 127 -9.49 6.59 12.76
C ASP A 127 -8.11 5.88 12.70
N GLY A 128 -7.58 5.71 11.48
CA GLY A 128 -6.32 5.05 11.21
C GLY A 128 -5.10 5.92 11.46
N THR A 129 -4.06 5.31 12.02
CA THR A 129 -2.73 5.93 12.14
C THR A 129 -1.74 5.20 11.23
N THR A 130 -0.99 5.97 10.43
CA THR A 130 0.20 5.55 9.66
C THR A 130 0.02 4.31 8.78
N TRP A 131 0.06 3.13 9.40
CA TRP A 131 -0.18 1.80 8.85
C TRP A 131 -1.48 1.27 9.42
N THR A 132 -2.50 1.24 8.59
CA THR A 132 -3.85 0.96 9.07
C THR A 132 -4.49 -0.15 8.27
N PHE A 133 -5.14 -1.08 8.98
CA PHE A 133 -5.99 -2.09 8.39
C PHE A 133 -7.46 -1.72 8.57
N GLY A 134 -8.21 -1.73 7.47
CA GLY A 134 -9.65 -1.58 7.46
C GLY A 134 -10.36 -2.91 7.45
N ARG A 135 -11.10 -3.23 8.53
CA ARG A 135 -11.93 -4.43 8.70
C ARG A 135 -11.37 -5.70 8.03
N SER A 136 -10.50 -6.45 8.73
CA SER A 136 -10.08 -7.78 8.28
C SER A 136 -11.19 -8.80 8.57
N GLY A 137 -12.21 -8.85 7.72
CA GLY A 137 -13.20 -9.92 7.76
C GLY A 137 -12.65 -11.24 7.20
N ARG A 138 -13.55 -12.16 6.80
CA ARG A 138 -13.15 -13.40 6.08
C ARG A 138 -12.48 -13.16 4.72
N ARG A 139 -12.57 -11.95 4.17
CA ARG A 139 -11.97 -11.59 2.88
C ARG A 139 -10.60 -10.95 3.10
N LYS A 140 -9.63 -11.41 2.30
CA LYS A 140 -8.24 -10.94 2.31
C LYS A 140 -8.04 -9.82 1.29
N LEU A 141 -7.08 -8.94 1.53
CA LEU A 141 -6.67 -7.91 0.56
C LEU A 141 -5.88 -8.56 -0.58
N LYS A 142 -4.98 -9.51 -0.27
CA LYS A 142 -4.33 -10.33 -1.30
C LYS A 142 -5.37 -11.05 -2.15
N ASN A 143 -5.03 -11.22 -3.42
CA ASN A 143 -5.90 -11.79 -4.45
C ASN A 143 -7.15 -10.97 -4.77
N ASN A 144 -7.41 -9.87 -4.07
CA ASN A 144 -8.66 -9.13 -4.19
C ASN A 144 -8.44 -7.63 -4.37
N LEU A 145 -7.21 -7.18 -4.68
CA LEU A 145 -6.94 -5.76 -4.90
C LEU A 145 -7.64 -5.31 -6.19
N LYS A 146 -8.57 -4.35 -6.07
CA LYS A 146 -9.33 -3.84 -7.22
C LYS A 146 -9.04 -2.39 -7.53
N ALA A 147 -8.69 -1.61 -6.51
CA ALA A 147 -8.37 -0.20 -6.68
C ALA A 147 -7.24 0.26 -5.75
N ILE A 148 -6.48 1.24 -6.22
CA ILE A 148 -5.45 1.94 -5.45
C ILE A 148 -5.79 3.43 -5.49
N ARG A 149 -5.81 4.06 -4.31
CA ARG A 149 -5.84 5.50 -4.18
C ARG A 149 -4.49 6.02 -3.71
N VAL A 150 -4.00 7.09 -4.31
CA VAL A 150 -2.76 7.76 -3.91
C VAL A 150 -3.05 9.24 -3.76
N GLU A 151 -2.81 9.78 -2.56
CA GLU A 151 -3.19 11.13 -2.17
C GLU A 151 -2.18 11.73 -1.20
N ARG A 152 -2.31 13.01 -0.88
CA ARG A 152 -1.56 13.65 0.20
C ARG A 152 -2.18 13.32 1.55
N ILE A 153 -1.34 13.24 2.58
CA ILE A 153 -1.81 13.19 3.96
C ILE A 153 -2.52 14.52 4.26
N PRO A 154 -3.76 14.50 4.79
CA PRO A 154 -4.45 15.71 5.24
C PRO A 154 -3.60 16.41 6.31
N GLY A 155 -3.37 17.71 6.13
CA GLY A 155 -2.72 18.57 7.13
C GLY A 155 -3.64 18.92 8.29
#